data_AF-A0A8S2ZX26-F1
#
_entry.id   AF-A0A8S2ZX26-F1
#
_cell.length_a   1.000
_cell.length_b   1.000
_cell.length_c   1.000
_cell.angle_alpha   90.00
_cell.angle_beta   90.00
_cell.angle_gamma   90.00
#
_symmetry.space_group_name_H-M   'P 1'
#
loop_
_entity.id
_entity.type
_entity.pdbx_description
1 polymer ?
#
loop_
_entity_poly.entity_id
_entity_poly.type
_entity_poly.pdbx_seq_one_letter_code
_entity_poly.pdbx_strand_id
1 'polypeptide(L)'
;KGIFWDDAGFDYRVTRERQSQMLDFCHELNLACIMNAWNPDDVMGGSDTKMSSSDIYLLESFIISNNEYKSLEDWKSKSDKCSKYRQQLGVQMACLSSGSTPISSTFNKSDHFTQAWFGAAMYSFDFFQATDINYSATDNTVYFFPNI
;
A
#
# COMPACT_ATOMS: atom_id res chain seq x y z
N LYS A 1 -15.37 4.12 7.33
CA LYS A 1 -14.54 5.21 7.91
C LYS A 1 -13.25 4.57 8.38
N GLY A 2 -12.11 5.26 8.28
CA GLY A 2 -10.84 4.67 8.64
C GLY A 2 -9.75 5.70 8.84
N ILE A 3 -8.60 5.24 9.31
CA ILE A 3 -7.41 6.06 9.52
C ILE A 3 -6.28 5.51 8.65
N PHE A 4 -5.57 6.40 7.97
CA PHE A 4 -4.33 6.08 7.28
C PHE A 4 -3.14 6.36 8.20
N TRP A 5 -2.27 5.38 8.37
CA TRP A 5 -1.03 5.49 9.12
C TRP A 5 0.14 5.32 8.18
N ASP A 6 0.77 6.45 7.88
CA ASP A 6 2.07 6.47 7.25
C ASP A 6 3.16 6.08 8.26
N ASP A 7 4.31 5.63 7.77
CA ASP A 7 5.48 5.31 8.59
C ASP A 7 5.19 4.32 9.74
N ALA A 8 4.31 3.34 9.50
CA ALA A 8 3.88 2.41 10.54
C ALA A 8 4.89 1.28 10.84
N GLY A 9 6.00 1.23 10.10
CA GLY A 9 7.07 0.24 10.22
C GLY A 9 8.01 0.45 11.41
N PHE A 10 8.81 -0.57 11.72
CA PHE A 10 9.72 -0.52 12.87
C PHE A 10 10.90 0.43 12.64
N ASP A 11 11.22 0.71 11.39
CA ASP A 11 12.24 1.67 10.96
C ASP A 11 11.94 3.11 11.42
N TYR A 12 10.67 3.43 11.68
CA TYR A 12 10.23 4.70 12.28
C TYR A 12 10.07 4.65 13.80
N ARG A 13 10.66 3.64 14.45
CA ARG A 13 10.58 3.39 15.91
C ARG A 13 9.15 3.17 16.40
N VAL A 14 8.26 2.74 15.51
CA VAL A 14 6.96 2.22 15.90
C VAL A 14 7.20 0.82 16.48
N THR A 15 6.61 0.52 17.63
CA THR A 15 6.72 -0.82 18.23
C THR A 15 5.45 -1.63 17.97
N ARG A 16 5.54 -2.95 18.08
CA ARG A 16 4.37 -3.83 17.99
C ARG A 16 3.32 -3.48 19.04
N GLU A 17 3.72 -3.15 20.27
CA GLU A 17 2.79 -2.72 21.32
C GLU A 17 2.04 -1.45 20.92
N ARG A 18 2.74 -0.48 20.32
CA ARG A 18 2.11 0.75 19.83
C ARG A 18 1.13 0.47 18.69
N GLN A 19 1.52 -0.37 17.71
CA GLN A 19 0.62 -0.76 16.62
C GLN A 19 -0.63 -1.45 17.16
N SER A 20 -0.47 -2.44 18.04
CA SER A 20 -1.57 -3.23 18.60
C SER A 20 -2.52 -2.36 19.43
N GLN A 21 -2.00 -1.49 20.31
CA GLN A 21 -2.84 -0.57 21.08
C GLN A 21 -3.68 0.35 20.19
N MET A 22 -3.08 0.88 19.11
CA MET A 22 -3.79 1.78 18.20
C MET A 22 -4.81 1.04 17.33
N LEU A 23 -4.49 -0.19 16.90
CA LEU A 23 -5.41 -1.04 16.12
C LEU A 23 -6.62 -1.41 16.97
N ASP A 24 -6.40 -1.91 18.19
CA ASP A 24 -7.46 -2.25 19.13
C ASP A 24 -8.39 -1.04 19.36
N PHE A 25 -7.82 0.15 19.62
CA PHE A 25 -8.61 1.38 19.77
C PHE A 25 -9.44 1.74 18.52
N CYS A 26 -8.87 1.60 17.32
CA CYS A 26 -9.59 1.89 16.08
C CYS A 26 -10.71 0.87 15.83
N HIS A 27 -10.44 -0.41 16.08
CA HIS A 27 -11.40 -1.50 15.92
C HIS A 27 -12.56 -1.37 16.92
N GLU A 28 -12.30 -0.97 18.16
CA GLU A 28 -13.34 -0.63 19.16
C GLU A 28 -14.28 0.48 18.66
N LEU A 29 -13.77 1.39 17.82
CA LEU A 29 -14.55 2.47 17.19
C LEU A 29 -15.12 2.09 15.81
N ASN A 30 -14.99 0.84 15.38
CA ASN A 30 -15.38 0.35 14.04
C ASN A 30 -14.71 1.15 12.90
N LEU A 31 -13.44 1.54 13.10
CA LEU A 31 -12.61 2.19 12.09
C LEU A 31 -11.66 1.17 11.47
N ALA A 32 -11.60 1.14 10.14
CA ALA A 32 -10.57 0.40 9.40
C ALA A 32 -9.23 1.14 9.48
N CYS A 33 -8.12 0.42 9.50
CA CYS A 33 -6.78 1.01 9.41
C CYS A 33 -6.14 0.71 8.05
N ILE A 34 -5.54 1.73 7.44
CA ILE A 34 -4.66 1.58 6.28
C ILE A 34 -3.23 1.81 6.77
N MET A 35 -2.38 0.79 6.74
CA MET A 35 -1.00 0.89 7.23
C MET A 35 -0.01 0.88 6.07
N ASN A 36 0.85 1.89 6.01
CA ASN A 36 2.03 1.90 5.15
C ASN A 36 3.27 1.54 5.96
N ALA A 37 4.10 0.65 5.41
CA ALA A 37 5.42 0.36 5.93
C ALA A 37 6.33 -0.12 4.80
N TRP A 38 7.65 0.12 4.93
CA TRP A 38 8.62 -0.39 3.95
C TRP A 38 8.63 -1.91 3.89
N ASN A 39 8.69 -2.56 5.06
CA ASN A 39 8.65 -4.01 5.21
C ASN A 39 7.27 -4.49 5.70
N PRO A 40 6.55 -5.35 4.95
CA PRO A 40 5.26 -5.88 5.38
C PRO A 40 5.30 -6.63 6.72
N ASP A 41 6.43 -7.25 7.05
CA ASP A 41 6.58 -8.04 8.28
C ASP A 41 6.50 -7.15 9.54
N ASP A 42 6.85 -5.87 9.44
CA ASP A 42 6.84 -4.94 10.56
C ASP A 42 5.42 -4.65 11.05
N VAL A 43 4.41 -4.83 10.21
CA VAL A 43 3.01 -4.52 10.53
C VAL A 43 2.13 -5.78 10.56
N MET A 44 2.36 -6.74 9.66
CA MET A 44 1.56 -7.97 9.55
C MET A 44 2.27 -9.22 10.09
N GLY A 45 3.58 -9.17 10.35
CA GLY A 45 4.35 -10.31 10.83
C GLY A 45 4.14 -10.62 12.31
N GLY A 46 4.26 -11.88 12.69
CA GLY A 46 4.10 -12.33 14.07
C GLY A 46 2.66 -12.63 14.46
N SER A 47 2.49 -13.48 15.49
CA SER A 47 1.17 -13.90 15.99
C SER A 47 0.43 -12.84 16.80
N ASP A 48 1.11 -11.74 17.12
CA ASP A 48 0.63 -10.65 17.96
C ASP A 48 0.17 -9.42 17.17
N THR A 49 0.27 -9.45 15.84
CA THR A 49 -0.39 -8.46 14.99
C THR A 49 -1.90 -8.45 15.24
N LYS A 50 -2.48 -7.26 15.22
CA LYS A 50 -3.92 -7.03 15.33
C LYS A 50 -4.58 -6.73 13.99
N MET A 51 -3.80 -6.66 12.91
CA MET A 51 -4.37 -6.43 11.59
C MET A 51 -5.28 -7.59 11.18
N SER A 52 -6.43 -7.27 10.60
CA SER A 52 -7.43 -8.26 10.21
C SER A 52 -8.08 -7.93 8.86
N SER A 53 -9.11 -8.69 8.48
CA SER A 53 -9.90 -8.43 7.27
C SER A 53 -10.61 -7.08 7.21
N SER A 54 -10.66 -6.32 8.31
CA SER A 54 -11.15 -4.95 8.31
C SER A 54 -10.10 -3.93 7.84
N ASP A 55 -8.83 -4.33 7.74
CA ASP A 55 -7.70 -3.44 7.53
C ASP A 55 -7.09 -3.59 6.13
N ILE A 56 -6.32 -2.59 5.74
CA ILE A 56 -5.64 -2.51 4.45
C ILE A 56 -4.14 -2.31 4.71
N TYR A 57 -3.30 -3.05 3.99
CA TYR A 57 -1.88 -2.74 3.87
C TYR A 57 -1.62 -1.97 2.56
N LEU A 58 -0.90 -0.86 2.66
CA LEU A 58 -0.49 -0.06 1.50
C LEU A 58 0.90 -0.51 1.02
N LEU A 59 0.94 -1.09 -0.18
CA LEU A 59 2.16 -1.42 -0.90
C LEU A 59 2.60 -0.19 -1.69
N GLU A 60 3.48 0.60 -1.10
CA GLU A 60 4.13 1.73 -1.77
C GLU A 60 5.67 1.63 -1.67
N SER A 61 6.43 1.89 -2.73
CA SER A 61 5.97 2.01 -4.13
C SER A 61 5.73 0.64 -4.76
N PHE A 62 4.64 0.49 -5.52
CA PHE A 62 4.30 -0.75 -6.21
C PHE A 62 4.75 -0.71 -7.68
N ILE A 63 5.71 -1.55 -8.08
CA ILE A 63 6.28 -1.69 -9.44
C ILE A 63 6.97 -0.43 -9.98
N ILE A 64 6.36 0.74 -9.88
CA ILE A 64 6.84 2.03 -10.39
C ILE A 64 6.98 3.02 -9.24
N SER A 65 8.11 3.72 -9.21
CA SER A 65 8.39 4.81 -8.28
C SER A 65 9.01 5.97 -9.03
N ASN A 66 8.44 7.16 -8.94
CA ASN A 66 8.91 8.37 -9.61
C ASN A 66 9.21 8.14 -11.11
N ASN A 67 8.28 7.49 -11.82
CA ASN A 67 8.38 7.10 -13.23
C ASN A 67 9.49 6.08 -13.58
N GLU A 68 10.05 5.39 -12.59
CA GLU A 68 11.08 4.36 -12.79
C GLU A 68 10.59 2.99 -12.31
N TYR A 69 10.93 1.94 -13.05
CA TYR A 69 10.68 0.56 -12.63
C TYR A 69 11.51 0.21 -11.39
N LYS A 70 10.86 -0.41 -10.41
CA LYS A 70 11.53 -1.09 -9.30
C LYS A 70 12.11 -2.42 -9.78
N SER A 71 13.06 -2.95 -9.00
CA SER A 71 13.56 -4.31 -9.22
C SER A 71 12.41 -5.31 -9.24
N LEU A 72 12.40 -6.18 -10.26
CA LEU A 72 11.43 -7.26 -10.38
C LEU A 72 11.50 -8.21 -9.17
N GLU A 73 12.72 -8.48 -8.70
CA GLU A 73 12.95 -9.34 -7.54
C GLU A 73 12.38 -8.72 -6.26
N ASP A 74 12.64 -7.45 -6.02
CA ASP A 74 12.15 -6.74 -4.82
C ASP A 74 10.63 -6.66 -4.82
N TRP A 75 10.04 -6.29 -5.96
CA TRP A 75 8.59 -6.24 -6.12
C TRP A 75 7.95 -7.62 -5.89
N LYS A 76 8.50 -8.66 -6.50
CA LYS A 76 7.97 -10.02 -6.37
C LYS A 76 8.08 -10.50 -4.93
N SER A 77 9.22 -10.27 -4.28
CA SER A 77 9.45 -10.65 -2.89
C SER A 77 8.46 -9.97 -1.94
N LYS A 78 8.26 -8.65 -2.08
CA LYS A 78 7.27 -7.89 -1.29
C LYS A 78 5.84 -8.37 -1.56
N SER A 79 5.49 -8.61 -2.83
CA SER A 79 4.15 -9.06 -3.22
C SER A 79 3.84 -10.49 -2.77
N ASP A 80 4.81 -11.41 -2.83
CA ASP A 80 4.66 -12.77 -2.31
C ASP A 80 4.39 -12.76 -0.79
N LYS A 81 5.08 -11.91 -0.03
CA LYS A 81 4.81 -11.73 1.41
C LYS A 81 3.40 -11.20 1.65
N CYS A 82 3.00 -10.15 0.93
CA CYS A 82 1.68 -9.55 1.06
C CYS A 82 0.55 -10.54 0.71
N SER A 83 0.75 -11.36 -0.33
CA SER A 83 -0.20 -12.42 -0.69
C SER A 83 -0.36 -13.47 0.42
N LYS A 84 0.73 -13.86 1.08
CA LYS A 84 0.67 -14.76 2.24
C LYS A 84 -0.11 -14.14 3.40
N TYR A 85 0.17 -12.89 3.75
CA TYR A 85 -0.55 -12.21 4.84
C TYR A 85 -2.02 -11.99 4.51
N ARG A 86 -2.37 -11.67 3.26
CA ARG A 86 -3.76 -11.61 2.81
C ARG A 86 -4.48 -12.95 3.04
N GLN A 87 -3.84 -14.06 2.70
CA GLN A 87 -4.41 -15.40 2.91
C GLN A 87 -4.53 -15.77 4.40
N GLN A 88 -3.58 -15.34 5.24
CA GLN A 88 -3.53 -15.70 6.66
C GLN A 88 -4.44 -14.82 7.53
N LEU A 89 -4.47 -13.51 7.28
CA LEU A 89 -5.11 -12.51 8.13
C LEU A 89 -6.41 -11.96 7.52
N GLY A 90 -6.62 -12.15 6.22
CA GLY A 90 -7.71 -11.54 5.46
C GLY A 90 -7.51 -10.05 5.16
N VAL A 91 -6.38 -9.45 5.57
CA VAL A 91 -6.03 -8.05 5.30
C VAL A 91 -6.09 -7.76 3.80
N GLN A 92 -6.68 -6.63 3.43
CA GLN A 92 -6.79 -6.20 2.05
C GLN A 92 -5.51 -5.50 1.59
N MET A 93 -5.22 -5.53 0.29
CA MET A 93 -3.99 -4.99 -0.28
C MET A 93 -4.29 -3.81 -1.20
N ALA A 94 -3.71 -2.65 -0.91
CA ALA A 94 -3.74 -1.47 -1.76
C ALA A 94 -2.37 -1.25 -2.40
N CYS A 95 -2.32 -1.13 -3.72
CA CYS A 95 -1.09 -0.88 -4.47
C CYS A 95 -1.03 0.56 -4.95
N LEU A 96 0.08 1.25 -4.65
CA LEU A 96 0.29 2.63 -5.07
C LEU A 96 1.60 2.77 -5.83
N SER A 97 1.51 3.18 -7.08
CA SER A 97 2.64 3.51 -7.94
C SER A 97 2.80 5.02 -8.06
N SER A 98 4.02 5.49 -8.40
CA SER A 98 4.22 6.92 -8.68
C SER A 98 4.87 7.22 -10.03
N GLY A 99 4.28 8.17 -10.77
CA GLY A 99 4.78 8.71 -12.02
C GLY A 99 5.74 9.89 -11.84
N SER A 100 5.95 10.65 -12.91
CA SER A 100 6.72 11.90 -12.87
C SER A 100 6.03 12.94 -11.98
N THR A 101 6.75 14.01 -11.63
CA THR A 101 6.17 15.14 -10.87
C THR A 101 6.15 16.40 -11.76
N PRO A 102 4.96 16.97 -12.09
CA PRO A 102 3.64 16.42 -11.82
C PRO A 102 3.37 15.17 -12.66
N ILE A 103 2.44 14.33 -12.21
CA ILE A 103 1.95 13.21 -13.01
C ILE A 103 1.02 13.75 -14.12
N SER A 104 0.96 13.07 -15.25
CA SER A 104 0.04 13.44 -16.34
C SER A 104 -1.36 12.85 -16.12
N SER A 105 -2.40 13.59 -16.50
CA SER A 105 -3.79 13.09 -16.57
C SER A 105 -3.99 11.92 -17.54
N THR A 106 -3.00 11.67 -18.42
CA THR A 106 -2.99 10.53 -19.34
C THR A 106 -2.00 9.45 -18.95
N PHE A 107 -1.49 9.45 -17.70
CA PHE A 107 -0.51 8.46 -17.24
C PHE A 107 -1.02 7.02 -17.35
N ASN A 108 -2.34 6.80 -17.26
CA ASN A 108 -2.98 5.50 -17.49
C ASN A 108 -2.77 4.91 -18.89
N LYS A 109 -2.31 5.71 -19.86
CA LYS A 109 -1.96 5.23 -21.21
C LYS A 109 -0.49 4.80 -21.34
N SER A 110 0.28 4.90 -20.26
CA SER A 110 1.69 4.50 -20.24
C SER A 110 1.85 3.00 -20.04
N ASP A 111 2.99 2.47 -20.47
CA ASP A 111 3.42 1.11 -20.12
C ASP A 111 3.58 0.97 -18.60
N HIS A 112 4.17 1.97 -17.93
CA HIS A 112 4.33 1.98 -16.46
C HIS A 112 3.02 1.71 -15.71
N PHE A 113 1.96 2.45 -16.05
CA PHE A 113 0.65 2.23 -15.42
C PHE A 113 0.08 0.87 -15.76
N THR A 114 0.19 0.44 -17.02
CA THR A 114 -0.32 -0.84 -17.50
C THR A 114 0.35 -2.01 -16.77
N GLN A 115 1.68 -2.03 -16.69
CA GLN A 115 2.43 -3.06 -15.97
C GLN A 115 2.10 -3.06 -14.49
N ALA A 116 2.02 -1.88 -13.87
CA ALA A 116 1.67 -1.76 -12.46
C ALA A 116 0.27 -2.30 -12.16
N TRP A 117 -0.72 -1.95 -12.99
CA TRP A 117 -2.08 -2.48 -12.86
C TRP A 117 -2.13 -4.00 -13.05
N PHE A 118 -1.46 -4.53 -14.08
CA PHE A 118 -1.39 -5.98 -14.30
C PHE A 118 -0.71 -6.70 -13.14
N GLY A 119 0.33 -6.13 -12.54
CA GLY A 119 0.98 -6.69 -11.37
C GLY A 119 0.04 -6.81 -10.18
N ALA A 120 -0.81 -5.81 -9.93
CA ALA A 120 -1.82 -5.89 -8.88
C ALA A 120 -2.86 -6.99 -9.19
N ALA A 121 -3.29 -7.08 -10.45
CA ALA A 121 -4.22 -8.11 -10.92
C ALA A 121 -3.65 -9.54 -10.79
N MET A 122 -2.36 -9.75 -11.10
CA MET A 122 -1.69 -11.06 -10.99
C MET A 122 -1.73 -11.63 -9.56
N TYR A 123 -1.61 -10.77 -8.55
CA TYR A 123 -1.71 -11.16 -7.15
C TYR A 123 -3.14 -11.10 -6.58
N SER A 124 -4.11 -10.67 -7.41
CA SER A 124 -5.49 -10.40 -7.00
C SER A 124 -5.56 -9.44 -5.81
N PHE A 125 -4.71 -8.41 -5.80
CA PHE A 125 -4.75 -7.35 -4.80
C PHE A 125 -5.94 -6.42 -5.03
N ASP A 126 -6.46 -5.89 -3.93
CA ASP A 126 -7.83 -5.38 -3.85
C ASP A 126 -7.99 -3.97 -4.45
N PHE A 127 -6.93 -3.15 -4.38
CA PHE A 127 -6.94 -1.77 -4.88
C PHE A 127 -5.66 -1.43 -5.63
N PHE A 128 -5.78 -0.58 -6.64
CA PHE A 128 -4.64 -0.03 -7.38
C PHE A 128 -4.88 1.45 -7.71
N GLN A 129 -3.84 2.26 -7.58
CA GLN A 129 -3.82 3.64 -8.06
C GLN A 129 -2.38 4.08 -8.42
N ALA A 130 -2.27 5.14 -9.22
CA ALA A 130 -1.02 5.87 -9.42
C ALA A 130 -1.18 7.37 -9.12
N THR A 131 -0.14 7.99 -8.60
CA THR A 131 -0.06 9.44 -8.32
C THR A 131 1.35 9.96 -8.63
N ASP A 132 1.69 11.21 -8.36
CA ASP A 132 3.09 11.63 -8.25
C ASP A 132 3.59 11.52 -6.80
N ILE A 133 4.89 11.73 -6.59
CA ILE A 133 5.53 11.60 -5.28
C ILE A 133 5.24 12.79 -4.34
N ASN A 134 4.60 13.85 -4.84
CA ASN A 134 4.36 15.09 -4.10
C ASN A 134 2.90 15.25 -3.62
N TYR A 135 2.03 14.34 -4.02
CA TYR A 135 0.65 14.28 -3.56
C TYR A 135 0.54 14.27 -2.03
N SER A 136 -0.34 15.12 -1.52
CA SER A 136 -0.57 15.38 -0.10
C SER A 136 0.63 15.97 0.67
N ALA A 137 1.73 16.31 -0.01
CA ALA A 137 2.87 17.03 0.55
C ALA A 137 2.94 18.48 0.03
N THR A 138 3.07 18.65 -1.29
CA THR A 138 3.14 19.99 -1.92
C THR A 138 2.09 20.21 -3.01
N ASP A 139 1.36 19.17 -3.39
CA ASP A 139 0.18 19.25 -4.23
C ASP A 139 -0.94 18.35 -3.68
N ASN A 140 -2.16 18.55 -4.18
CA ASN A 140 -3.32 17.70 -3.85
C ASN A 140 -4.02 17.21 -5.12
N THR A 141 -3.28 17.03 -6.22
CA THR A 141 -3.87 16.65 -7.51
C THR A 141 -3.77 15.15 -7.69
N VAL A 142 -4.91 14.45 -7.60
CA VAL A 142 -5.02 13.05 -8.01
C VAL A 142 -5.92 12.97 -9.23
N TYR A 143 -5.40 12.32 -10.28
CA TYR A 143 -6.21 11.99 -11.44
C TYR A 143 -6.99 10.70 -11.17
N PHE A 144 -8.28 10.75 -11.45
CA PHE A 144 -9.05 9.54 -11.60
C PHE A 144 -8.78 8.95 -12.98
N PHE A 145 -8.38 7.68 -13.04
CA PHE A 145 -8.14 6.96 -14.28
C PHE A 145 -9.30 5.98 -14.53
N PRO A 146 -10.43 6.45 -15.10
CA PRO A 146 -11.56 5.58 -15.41
C PRO A 146 -11.22 4.61 -16.55
N ASN A 147 -11.91 3.47 -16.57
CA ASN A 147 -11.87 2.46 -17.65
C ASN A 147 -10.59 1.62 -17.71
N ILE A 148 -10.19 1.11 -16.55
CA ILE A 148 -9.42 -0.16 -16.49
C ILE A 148 -10.41 -1.29 -16.28
#